data_AF-A0A357AH73-F1
#
_entry.id   AF-A0A357AH73-F1
#
_cell.length_a   1.000
_cell.length_b   1.000
_cell.length_c   1.000
_cell.angle_alpha   90.00
_cell.angle_beta   90.00
_cell.angle_gamma   90.00
#
_symmetry.space_group_name_H-M   'P 1'
#
loop_
_entity.id
_entity.type
_entity.pdbx_description
1 polymer ?
#
loop_
_entity_poly.entity_id
_entity_poly.type
_entity_poly.pdbx_seq_one_letter_code
_entity_poly.pdbx_strand_id
1 'polypeptide(L)'
;MFQGYFFAKPKVVTEKTINPLKINQIRLLQEVAKPGVDFQILAGIIKHDVALSAKTLRLINSAYYGLQHEVKSIGQALTLLGTNELQRWLTYSSLTGLCDNKPSELIILSMTRAHFCESVGTAIKGYDNADAYFLAGLFSLLDTLTDCDLAQCLEQMQIPKVTKTALL
;
A
#
# COMPACT_ATOMS: atom_id res chain seq x y z
N MET A 1 -0.96 5.65 -41.36
CA MET A 1 -1.77 6.69 -40.68
C MET A 1 -2.28 6.07 -39.39
N PHE A 2 -1.59 6.28 -38.27
CA PHE A 2 -1.97 5.71 -36.97
C PHE A 2 -2.84 6.72 -36.21
N GLN A 3 -4.16 6.69 -36.44
CA GLN A 3 -5.12 7.28 -35.51
C GLN A 3 -5.72 6.15 -34.68
N GLY A 4 -5.17 5.94 -33.49
CA GLY A 4 -5.66 4.95 -32.54
C GLY A 4 -6.14 5.65 -31.28
N TYR A 5 -7.35 5.29 -30.85
CA TYR A 5 -8.01 5.57 -29.56
C TYR A 5 -7.23 5.04 -28.34
N PHE A 6 -5.90 5.20 -28.32
CA PHE A 6 -4.99 4.58 -27.36
C PHE A 6 -4.66 5.48 -26.16
N PHE A 7 -4.84 6.80 -26.28
CA PHE A 7 -4.34 7.76 -25.28
C PHE A 7 -5.39 8.45 -24.40
N ALA A 8 -6.69 8.40 -24.72
CA ALA A 8 -7.71 8.93 -23.81
C ALA A 8 -9.09 8.38 -24.15
N LYS A 9 -9.60 7.46 -23.31
CA LYS A 9 -11.04 7.27 -23.20
C LYS A 9 -11.59 8.38 -22.29
N PRO A 10 -12.75 8.99 -22.58
CA PRO A 10 -13.46 9.77 -21.59
C PRO A 10 -13.76 8.83 -20.41
N LYS A 11 -13.19 9.14 -19.25
CA LYS A 11 -13.48 8.44 -18.00
C LYS A 11 -14.93 8.78 -17.69
N VAL A 12 -15.86 7.93 -18.13
CA VAL A 12 -17.25 8.00 -17.66
C VAL A 12 -17.18 7.58 -16.20
N VAL A 13 -16.94 8.57 -15.33
CA VAL A 13 -16.81 8.37 -13.88
C VAL A 13 -18.18 7.94 -13.39
N THR A 14 -18.40 6.62 -13.40
CA THR A 14 -19.51 6.03 -12.66
C THR A 14 -19.12 6.19 -11.20
N GLU A 15 -19.95 6.85 -10.40
CA GLU A 15 -19.77 7.00 -8.96
C GLU A 15 -19.57 5.61 -8.31
N LYS A 16 -18.32 5.18 -8.20
CA LYS A 16 -17.93 3.94 -7.55
C LYS A 16 -17.28 4.32 -6.23
N THR A 17 -18.03 4.12 -5.15
CA THR A 17 -17.48 4.16 -3.79
C THR A 17 -16.42 3.06 -3.64
N ILE A 18 -15.29 3.39 -3.01
CA ILE A 18 -14.22 2.42 -2.74
C ILE A 18 -14.80 1.24 -1.95
N ASN A 19 -14.57 0.02 -2.43
CA ASN A 19 -14.95 -1.18 -1.71
C ASN A 19 -14.35 -1.15 -0.28
N PRO A 20 -15.12 -1.39 0.79
CA PRO A 20 -14.63 -1.39 2.17
C PRO A 20 -13.36 -2.23 2.39
N LEU A 21 -13.20 -3.35 1.66
CA LEU A 21 -11.99 -4.17 1.72
C LEU A 21 -10.74 -3.42 1.21
N LYS A 22 -10.89 -2.57 0.18
CA LYS A 22 -9.81 -1.73 -0.35
C LYS A 22 -9.43 -0.60 0.61
N ILE A 23 -10.39 -0.11 1.41
CA ILE A 23 -10.12 0.90 2.46
C ILE A 23 -9.16 0.33 3.52
N ASN A 24 -9.33 -0.94 3.92
CA ASN A 24 -8.44 -1.58 4.88
C ASN A 24 -7.01 -1.71 4.34
N GLN A 25 -6.85 -2.08 3.05
CA GLN A 25 -5.51 -2.13 2.42
C GLN A 25 -4.85 -0.76 2.38
N ILE A 26 -5.62 0.28 2.07
CA ILE A 26 -5.16 1.67 2.09
C ILE A 26 -4.71 2.11 3.48
N ARG A 27 -5.49 1.81 4.53
CA ARG A 27 -5.13 2.12 5.91
C ARG A 27 -3.86 1.39 6.32
N LEU A 28 -3.71 0.12 5.92
CA LEU A 28 -2.50 -0.64 6.19
C LEU A 28 -1.27 0.01 5.55
N LEU A 29 -1.37 0.43 4.28
CA LEU A 29 -0.29 1.13 3.58
C LEU A 29 0.10 2.44 4.28
N GLN A 30 -0.87 3.18 4.82
CA GLN A 30 -0.61 4.41 5.57
C GLN A 30 0.13 4.14 6.88
N GLU A 31 -0.30 3.14 7.67
CA GLU A 31 0.38 2.80 8.93
C GLU A 31 1.77 2.23 8.71
N VAL A 32 1.95 1.40 7.67
CA VAL A 32 3.24 0.81 7.30
C VAL A 32 4.27 1.88 6.91
N ALA A 33 3.82 2.96 6.29
CA ALA A 33 4.67 4.07 5.86
C ALA A 33 5.02 5.06 6.97
N LYS A 34 4.51 4.92 8.21
CA LYS A 34 4.84 5.85 9.31
C LYS A 34 6.22 5.56 9.90
N PRO A 35 6.93 6.58 10.42
CA PRO A 35 8.18 6.37 11.13
C PRO A 35 7.89 5.76 12.50
N GLY A 36 8.58 4.68 12.86
CA GLY A 36 8.35 3.98 14.12
C GLY A 36 7.01 3.24 14.16
N VAL A 37 6.83 2.31 13.22
CA VAL A 37 5.64 1.45 13.10
C VAL A 37 5.21 0.87 14.45
N ASP A 38 3.97 1.12 14.83
CA ASP A 38 3.35 0.51 16.01
C ASP A 38 2.76 -0.86 15.66
N PHE A 39 3.41 -1.92 16.13
CA PHE A 39 2.97 -3.29 15.91
C PHE A 39 1.60 -3.60 16.53
N GLN A 40 1.17 -2.90 17.57
CA GLN A 40 -0.18 -3.10 18.14
C GLN A 40 -1.25 -2.61 17.17
N ILE A 41 -1.04 -1.44 16.57
CA ILE A 41 -1.95 -0.87 15.56
C ILE A 41 -2.00 -1.79 14.34
N LEU A 42 -0.83 -2.19 13.80
CA LEU A 42 -0.78 -3.11 12.66
C LEU A 42 -1.43 -4.46 12.96
N ALA A 43 -1.19 -5.04 14.13
CA ALA A 43 -1.85 -6.28 14.53
C ALA A 43 -3.37 -6.11 14.60
N GLY A 44 -3.84 -4.95 15.07
CA GLY A 44 -5.26 -4.59 15.06
C GLY A 44 -5.84 -4.58 13.64
N ILE A 45 -5.18 -3.90 12.70
CA ILE A 45 -5.64 -3.82 11.30
C ILE A 45 -5.65 -5.21 10.66
N ILE A 46 -4.57 -5.98 10.81
CA ILE A 46 -4.43 -7.31 10.21
C ILE A 46 -5.47 -8.27 10.77
N LYS A 47 -5.73 -8.26 12.09
CA LYS A 47 -6.71 -9.15 12.73
C LYS A 47 -8.16 -8.95 12.24
N HIS A 48 -8.51 -7.76 11.76
CA HIS A 48 -9.84 -7.47 11.21
C HIS A 48 -9.99 -7.91 9.74
N ASP A 49 -8.89 -8.26 9.08
CA ASP A 49 -8.90 -8.82 7.71
C ASP A 49 -8.48 -10.29 7.76
N VAL A 50 -9.48 -11.18 7.60
CA VAL A 50 -9.27 -12.63 7.66
C VAL A 50 -8.30 -13.12 6.57
N ALA A 51 -8.36 -12.54 5.37
CA ALA A 51 -7.49 -12.93 4.26
C ALA A 51 -6.04 -12.51 4.54
N LEU A 52 -5.83 -11.29 5.04
CA LEU A 52 -4.51 -10.77 5.40
C LEU A 52 -3.92 -11.51 6.61
N SER A 53 -4.75 -11.85 7.60
CA SER A 53 -4.36 -12.68 8.75
C SER A 53 -3.86 -14.06 8.30
N ALA A 54 -4.63 -14.74 7.44
CA ALA A 54 -4.24 -16.04 6.91
C ALA A 54 -2.95 -15.98 6.07
N LYS A 55 -2.83 -14.96 5.21
CA LYS A 55 -1.60 -14.72 4.41
C LYS A 55 -0.38 -14.52 5.30
N THR A 56 -0.52 -13.72 6.36
CA THR A 56 0.58 -13.43 7.31
C THR A 56 1.02 -14.68 8.07
N LEU A 57 0.07 -15.46 8.62
CA LEU A 57 0.39 -16.71 9.31
C LEU A 57 1.00 -17.75 8.37
N ARG A 58 0.53 -17.84 7.12
CA ARG A 58 1.12 -18.73 6.11
C ARG A 58 2.54 -18.34 5.74
N LEU A 59 2.83 -17.04 5.67
CA LEU A 59 4.19 -16.55 5.39
C LEU A 59 5.15 -16.96 6.50
N ILE A 60 4.86 -16.61 7.76
CA ILE A 60 5.78 -16.85 8.88
C ILE A 60 5.96 -18.35 9.18
N ASN A 61 4.93 -19.17 8.93
CA ASN A 61 5.02 -20.63 9.06
C ASN A 61 5.57 -21.33 7.80
N SER A 62 6.01 -20.59 6.79
CA SER A 62 6.61 -21.19 5.60
C SER A 62 8.01 -21.71 5.88
N ALA A 63 8.47 -22.64 5.04
CA ALA A 63 9.82 -23.20 5.11
C ALA A 63 10.93 -22.13 5.04
N TYR A 64 10.64 -20.95 4.48
CA TYR A 64 11.57 -19.81 4.42
C TYR A 64 12.05 -19.36 5.81
N TYR A 65 11.16 -19.34 6.81
CA TYR A 65 11.49 -18.92 8.16
C TYR A 65 11.98 -20.06 9.06
N GLY A 66 11.80 -21.33 8.65
CA GLY A 66 12.39 -22.50 9.32
C GLY A 66 12.04 -22.64 10.80
N LEU A 67 10.87 -22.16 11.23
CA LEU A 67 10.48 -22.15 12.65
C LEU A 67 10.24 -23.57 13.18
N GLN A 68 10.75 -23.85 14.38
CA GLN A 68 10.55 -25.13 15.07
C GLN A 68 9.11 -25.31 15.58
N HIS A 69 8.39 -24.21 15.80
CA HIS A 69 7.04 -24.19 16.31
C HIS A 69 6.13 -23.31 15.45
N GLU A 70 4.91 -23.77 15.26
CA GLU A 70 3.88 -23.05 14.52
C GLU A 70 3.45 -21.77 15.25
N VAL A 71 3.50 -20.66 14.53
CA VAL A 71 3.00 -19.35 14.98
C VAL A 71 1.49 -19.28 14.77
N LYS A 72 0.75 -18.97 15.83
CA LYS A 72 -0.74 -18.92 15.82
C LYS A 72 -1.32 -17.54 16.09
N SER A 73 -0.49 -16.56 16.42
CA SER A 73 -0.90 -15.20 16.76
C SER A 73 -0.29 -14.20 15.79
N ILE A 74 -1.11 -13.26 15.31
CA ILE A 74 -0.63 -12.14 14.49
C ILE A 74 0.42 -11.34 15.25
N GLY A 75 0.22 -11.05 16.54
CA GLY A 75 1.20 -10.30 17.32
C GLY A 75 2.55 -11.00 17.37
N GLN A 76 2.56 -12.32 17.56
CA GLN A 76 3.79 -13.12 17.52
C GLN A 76 4.43 -13.12 16.13
N ALA A 77 3.63 -13.20 15.07
CA ALA A 77 4.11 -13.13 13.68
C ALA A 77 4.81 -11.79 13.40
N LEU A 78 4.23 -10.67 13.85
CA LEU A 78 4.84 -9.34 13.65
C LEU A 78 6.18 -9.22 14.37
N THR A 79 6.27 -9.71 15.61
CA THR A 79 7.53 -9.68 16.37
C THR A 79 8.63 -10.51 15.70
N LEU A 80 8.28 -11.66 15.11
CA LEU A 80 9.24 -12.56 14.45
C LEU A 80 9.68 -12.07 13.07
N LEU A 81 8.80 -11.40 12.32
CA LEU A 81 9.12 -10.82 11.00
C LEU A 81 10.09 -9.65 11.11
N GLY A 82 10.02 -8.87 12.20
CA GLY A 82 10.73 -7.62 12.34
C GLY A 82 10.17 -6.52 11.42
N THR A 83 10.62 -5.28 11.63
CA THR A 83 9.96 -4.09 11.06
C THR A 83 10.10 -4.00 9.53
N ASN A 84 11.31 -4.17 9.00
CA ASN A 84 11.56 -3.95 7.57
C ASN A 84 10.88 -5.00 6.67
N GLU A 85 10.98 -6.28 7.05
CA GLU A 85 10.37 -7.36 6.27
C GLU A 85 8.84 -7.30 6.35
N LEU A 86 8.32 -6.93 7.52
CA LEU A 86 6.89 -6.70 7.70
C LEU A 86 6.39 -5.56 6.81
N GLN A 87 7.07 -4.40 6.81
CA GLN A 87 6.66 -3.27 5.98
C GLN A 87 6.62 -3.66 4.49
N ARG A 88 7.64 -4.39 4.00
CA ARG A 88 7.67 -4.89 2.61
C ARG A 88 6.52 -5.85 2.33
N TRP A 89 6.32 -6.84 3.18
CA TRP A 89 5.25 -7.83 3.03
C TRP A 89 3.86 -7.20 3.05
N LEU A 90 3.59 -6.33 4.02
CA LEU A 90 2.29 -5.67 4.16
C LEU A 90 2.04 -4.70 3.01
N THR A 91 3.07 -4.00 2.52
CA THR A 91 2.95 -3.14 1.34
C THR A 91 2.56 -3.96 0.11
N TYR A 92 3.29 -5.04 -0.15
CA TYR A 92 3.01 -5.93 -1.27
C TYR A 92 1.62 -6.57 -1.17
N SER A 93 1.30 -7.17 0.00
CA SER A 93 0.00 -7.80 0.23
C SER A 93 -1.16 -6.81 0.05
N SER A 94 -0.98 -5.57 0.51
CA SER A 94 -2.00 -4.52 0.34
C SER A 94 -2.20 -4.13 -1.11
N LEU A 95 -1.11 -3.91 -1.85
CA LEU A 95 -1.19 -3.59 -3.27
C LEU A 95 -1.86 -4.71 -4.06
N THR A 96 -1.54 -5.98 -3.78
CA THR A 96 -2.22 -7.10 -4.43
C THR A 96 -3.72 -7.13 -4.12
N GLY A 97 -4.14 -6.77 -2.90
CA GLY A 97 -5.55 -6.67 -2.52
C GLY A 97 -6.28 -5.46 -3.12
N LEU A 98 -5.55 -4.43 -3.56
CA LEU A 98 -6.12 -3.30 -4.30
C LEU A 98 -6.33 -3.63 -5.80
N CYS A 99 -5.49 -4.52 -6.33
CA CYS A 99 -5.32 -4.85 -7.75
C CYS A 99 -6.11 -6.08 -8.22
N ASP A 100 -7.35 -6.26 -7.76
CA ASP A 100 -8.20 -7.35 -8.29
C ASP A 100 -8.32 -7.21 -9.82
N ASN A 101 -7.89 -8.24 -10.55
CA ASN A 101 -7.86 -8.31 -12.02
C ASN A 101 -6.98 -7.27 -12.74
N LYS A 102 -5.90 -6.80 -12.10
CA LYS A 102 -4.93 -5.87 -12.72
C LYS A 102 -3.56 -6.51 -12.99
N PRO A 103 -2.83 -6.05 -14.03
CA PRO A 103 -1.47 -6.52 -14.31
C PRO A 103 -0.53 -6.26 -13.13
N SER A 104 0.34 -7.22 -12.83
CA SER A 104 1.34 -7.10 -11.75
C SER A 104 2.34 -5.98 -12.02
N GLU A 105 2.52 -5.59 -13.28
CA GLU A 105 3.32 -4.46 -13.72
C GLU A 105 2.86 -3.13 -13.11
N LEU A 106 1.56 -2.97 -12.80
CA LEU A 106 1.06 -1.77 -12.11
C LEU A 106 1.54 -1.72 -10.66
N ILE A 107 1.62 -2.87 -9.98
CA ILE A 107 2.16 -2.97 -8.63
C ILE A 107 3.65 -2.62 -8.66
N ILE A 108 4.39 -3.18 -9.62
CA ILE A 108 5.82 -2.89 -9.81
C ILE A 108 6.03 -1.40 -10.06
N LEU A 109 5.28 -0.79 -10.98
CA LEU A 109 5.40 0.63 -11.31
C LEU A 109 5.08 1.54 -10.12
N SER A 110 4.03 1.22 -9.35
CA SER A 110 3.67 1.96 -8.13
C SER A 110 4.79 1.89 -7.09
N MET A 111 5.34 0.70 -6.85
CA MET A 111 6.48 0.51 -5.94
C MET A 111 7.75 1.22 -6.42
N THR A 112 8.04 1.19 -7.72
CA THR A 112 9.18 1.90 -8.29
C THR A 112 9.05 3.40 -8.07
N ARG A 113 7.86 3.98 -8.29
CA ARG A 113 7.61 5.41 -8.04
C ARG A 113 7.71 5.74 -6.56
N ALA A 114 7.20 4.89 -5.67
CA ALA A 114 7.29 5.07 -4.23
C ALA A 114 8.75 5.23 -3.78
N HIS A 115 9.61 4.26 -4.10
CA HIS A 115 11.03 4.32 -3.74
C HIS A 115 11.80 5.41 -4.48
N PHE A 116 11.44 5.72 -5.72
CA PHE A 116 12.04 6.84 -6.45
C PHE A 116 11.76 8.18 -5.75
N CYS A 117 10.49 8.45 -5.42
CA CYS A 117 10.10 9.67 -4.73
C CYS A 117 10.76 9.77 -3.35
N GLU A 118 10.77 8.67 -2.59
CA GLU A 118 11.48 8.58 -1.30
C GLU A 118 12.97 8.90 -1.43
N SER A 119 13.65 8.28 -2.39
CA SER A 119 15.10 8.48 -2.60
C SER A 119 15.42 9.91 -3.05
N VAL A 120 14.60 10.49 -3.93
CA VAL A 120 14.80 11.87 -4.39
C VAL A 120 14.51 12.86 -3.26
N GLY A 121 13.42 12.67 -2.52
CA GLY A 121 13.04 13.57 -1.44
C GLY A 121 14.06 13.60 -0.30
N THR A 122 14.60 12.44 0.08
CA THR A 122 15.64 12.32 1.11
C THR A 122 17.01 12.82 0.67
N ALA A 123 17.28 12.89 -0.63
CA ALA A 123 18.52 13.48 -1.16
C ALA A 123 18.54 15.03 -1.08
N ILE A 124 17.38 15.67 -0.88
CA ILE A 124 17.25 17.13 -0.81
C ILE A 124 17.38 17.58 0.65
N LYS A 125 18.44 18.34 0.95
CA LYS A 125 18.66 18.90 2.29
C LYS A 125 17.50 19.82 2.72
N GLY A 126 17.04 19.64 3.97
CA GLY A 126 16.01 20.48 4.59
C GLY A 126 14.58 19.92 4.48
N TYR A 127 14.41 18.75 3.87
CA TYR A 127 13.11 18.08 3.74
C TYR A 127 13.16 16.65 4.29
N ASP A 128 13.00 16.52 5.61
CA ASP A 128 13.02 15.22 6.29
C ASP A 128 11.62 14.61 6.41
N ASN A 129 11.05 14.19 5.28
CA ASN A 129 9.78 13.47 5.27
C ASN A 129 9.74 12.36 4.21
N ALA A 130 10.67 11.40 4.35
CA ALA A 130 10.80 10.22 3.48
C ALA A 130 9.45 9.53 3.22
N ASP A 131 8.65 9.39 4.28
CA ASP A 131 7.35 8.71 4.28
C ASP A 131 6.31 9.41 3.39
N ALA A 132 6.23 10.75 3.47
CA ALA A 132 5.34 11.51 2.62
C ALA A 132 5.71 11.36 1.14
N TYR A 133 7.00 11.27 0.83
CA TYR A 133 7.49 11.06 -0.53
C TYR A 133 7.23 9.63 -1.02
N PHE A 134 7.44 8.63 -0.16
CA PHE A 134 7.10 7.24 -0.46
C PHE A 134 5.60 7.11 -0.77
N LEU A 135 4.74 7.64 0.10
CA LEU A 135 3.29 7.62 -0.09
C LEU A 135 2.85 8.38 -1.34
N ALA A 136 3.48 9.51 -1.65
CA ALA A 136 3.20 10.25 -2.88
C ALA A 136 3.51 9.41 -4.13
N GLY A 137 4.66 8.73 -4.16
CA GLY A 137 4.99 7.85 -5.28
C GLY A 137 4.07 6.62 -5.35
N LEU A 138 3.77 6.00 -4.20
CA LEU A 138 2.89 4.84 -4.09
C LEU A 138 1.47 5.14 -4.58
N PHE A 139 0.89 6.24 -4.09
CA PHE A 139 -0.48 6.64 -4.43
C PHE A 139 -0.61 7.41 -5.74
N SER A 140 0.50 7.67 -6.45
CA SER A 140 0.48 8.30 -7.78
C SER A 140 -0.28 7.52 -8.85
N LEU A 141 -0.59 6.24 -8.60
CA LEU A 141 -1.38 5.36 -9.46
C LEU A 141 -2.66 4.86 -8.77
N LEU A 142 -3.04 5.45 -7.63
CA LEU A 142 -4.13 4.93 -6.81
C LEU A 142 -5.47 4.88 -7.56
N ASP A 143 -5.76 5.86 -8.40
CA ASP A 143 -6.95 5.90 -9.24
C ASP A 143 -6.99 4.73 -10.23
N THR A 144 -5.83 4.42 -10.81
CA THR A 144 -5.61 3.33 -11.75
C THR A 144 -5.62 1.98 -11.04
N LEU A 145 -5.24 1.91 -9.76
CA LEU A 145 -5.30 0.69 -8.94
C LEU A 145 -6.72 0.45 -8.41
N THR A 146 -7.50 1.49 -8.14
CA THR A 146 -8.83 1.39 -7.49
C THR A 146 -10.02 1.51 -8.44
N ASP A 147 -9.81 1.95 -9.70
CA ASP A 147 -10.86 2.34 -10.67
C ASP A 147 -11.80 3.43 -10.17
N CYS A 148 -11.31 4.24 -9.23
CA CYS A 148 -12.02 5.35 -8.62
C CYS A 148 -11.34 6.66 -9.01
N ASP A 149 -12.04 7.79 -8.83
CA ASP A 149 -11.42 9.10 -9.00
C ASP A 149 -10.37 9.34 -7.90
N LEU A 150 -9.22 9.93 -8.27
CA LEU A 150 -8.12 10.13 -7.33
C LEU A 150 -8.53 11.03 -6.17
N ALA A 151 -9.27 12.11 -6.43
CA ALA A 151 -9.71 13.03 -5.38
C ALA A 151 -10.66 12.32 -4.41
N GLN A 152 -11.60 11.52 -4.95
CA GLN A 152 -12.51 10.71 -4.12
C GLN A 152 -11.75 9.67 -3.27
N CYS A 153 -10.70 9.05 -3.82
CA CYS A 153 -9.84 8.15 -3.05
C CYS A 153 -9.13 8.88 -1.90
N LEU A 154 -8.57 10.06 -2.19
CA LEU A 154 -7.81 10.85 -1.25
C LEU A 154 -8.68 11.48 -0.15
N GLU A 155 -9.96 11.77 -0.42
CA GLU A 155 -10.90 12.25 0.60
C GLU A 155 -11.16 11.21 1.69
N GLN A 156 -11.25 9.93 1.30
CA GLN A 156 -11.48 8.82 2.24
C GLN A 156 -10.21 8.41 3.01
N MET A 157 -9.07 9.01 2.67
CA MET A 157 -7.75 8.72 3.24
C MET A 157 -7.33 9.72 4.32
N GLN A 158 -6.72 9.22 5.39
CA GLN A 158 -6.07 10.03 6.43
C GLN A 158 -4.57 10.23 6.11
N ILE A 159 -4.26 10.86 4.98
CA ILE A 159 -2.87 11.25 4.64
C ILE A 159 -2.61 12.74 4.90
N PRO A 160 -1.34 13.14 5.13
CA PRO A 160 -0.98 14.54 5.31
C PRO A 160 -1.50 15.43 4.17
N LYS A 161 -1.97 16.65 4.49
CA LYS A 161 -2.47 17.60 3.48
C LYS A 161 -1.44 17.85 2.37
N VAL A 162 -0.16 17.94 2.73
CA VAL A 162 0.95 18.12 1.78
C VAL A 162 0.98 17.00 0.74
N THR A 163 0.77 15.75 1.16
CA THR A 163 0.71 14.60 0.26
C THR A 163 -0.54 14.62 -0.62
N LYS A 164 -1.70 15.06 -0.08
CA LYS A 164 -2.92 15.23 -0.89
C LYS A 164 -2.71 16.27 -1.99
N THR A 165 -2.13 17.42 -1.66
CA THR A 165 -1.85 18.49 -2.63
C THR A 165 -0.81 18.08 -3.67
N ALA A 166 0.15 17.21 -3.32
CA ALA A 166 1.13 16.72 -4.29
C ALA A 166 0.53 15.73 -5.33
N LEU A 167 -0.63 15.15 -5.03
CA LEU A 167 -1.30 14.15 -5.87
C LEU A 167 -2.43 14.74 -6.73
N LEU A 168 -2.89 15.96 -6.44
CA LEU A 168 -3.98 16.68 -7.12
C LEU A 168 -3.44 17.85 -7.93
#